data_AF-A0A7S1S4D9-F1
#
_entry.id   AF-A0A7S1S4D9-F1
#
_cell.length_a   1.000
_cell.length_b   1.000
_cell.length_c   1.000
_cell.angle_alpha   90.00
_cell.angle_beta   90.00
_cell.angle_gamma   90.00
#
_symmetry.space_group_name_H-M   'P 1'
#
loop_
_entity.id
_entity.type
_entity.pdbx_description
1 polymer ?
#
loop_
_entity_poly.entity_id
_entity_poly.type
_entity_poly.pdbx_seq_one_letter_code
_entity_poly.pdbx_strand_id
1 'polypeptide(L)'
;MATGPLALVFQDSPQNGLSEQLHLSEFPLDERAAEFVPGPEEGHSAVLESFDDQYALVKTVKNDGWVPFICQLQGGRMRTSLTLPPPGGRSMKLFGKYSRVGLIFDRRALDLSDAHIWPSGYFAKSDFNIDSSGNLLNGREEALVTLEELILANQTLTYVQSEMGGGDEHPAGNMVTGGIMPFNEILGLLDGTQGLVGVFSRSTKVTHLLFAMGIRSLLYRTLPITGMLPIFVHDPELGMRPFSRKAQSALVSDHLMRHGRGLRSAVAKCALPCLPLDTHMLELSELEQVVAQGVYAITEDALTALVNALLNEDHSDELQVATVDGSAGGKKACPYQTRAFLALGLRAAVEADNPTSAMALVRRVAPLLVTAPVPAPSRPLSLTLDRTRSNELLPIAMDGEDFATYLHRLTERSQSSGVLVPVGAAIVIEEFTSGHMMPRILAACQKLEAWLQDSKSVIFRLRSWSALKGNHVPSAGPDIKSFVSHKAISNRKQFYQSLLELQQYEESHDVLHGMTKLYALVSSLHHPCMRLELLQQILGLDDRYNLEAVAGVASLALEVVSDALHFGGPAPANTQVLSPSNSRMAPDFQLEAAARRMQGLDREDKPLVDGLLGA
;
A
#
# COMPACT_ATOMS: atom_id res chain seq x y z
N MET A 1 15.39 -13.12 -55.16
CA MET A 1 13.93 -13.06 -54.89
C MET A 1 13.59 -14.17 -53.91
N ALA A 2 12.69 -13.87 -52.98
CA ALA A 2 12.14 -14.72 -51.91
C ALA A 2 13.03 -14.98 -50.67
N THR A 3 12.80 -14.13 -49.66
CA THR A 3 13.06 -14.34 -48.24
C THR A 3 12.06 -15.34 -47.65
N GLY A 4 12.54 -16.37 -46.95
CA GLY A 4 11.73 -17.26 -46.10
C GLY A 4 12.26 -17.25 -44.66
N PRO A 5 11.41 -17.25 -43.61
CA PRO A 5 11.85 -17.08 -42.24
C PRO A 5 12.34 -18.40 -41.62
N LEU A 6 13.48 -18.33 -40.94
CA LEU A 6 14.04 -19.36 -40.07
C LEU A 6 13.12 -19.56 -38.85
N ALA A 7 12.57 -20.76 -38.72
CA ALA A 7 11.90 -21.21 -37.51
C ALA A 7 12.94 -21.49 -36.42
N LEU A 8 12.98 -20.64 -35.39
CA LEU A 8 13.70 -20.90 -34.14
C LEU A 8 12.89 -21.89 -33.30
N VAL A 9 13.32 -23.14 -33.31
CA VAL A 9 12.88 -24.18 -32.38
C VAL A 9 13.56 -23.89 -31.03
N PHE A 10 12.82 -23.36 -30.06
CA PHE A 10 13.27 -23.33 -28.67
C PHE A 10 13.06 -24.72 -28.07
N GLN A 11 14.16 -25.42 -27.80
CA GLN A 11 14.17 -26.59 -26.94
C GLN A 11 14.09 -26.14 -25.49
N ASP A 12 12.96 -26.40 -24.84
CA ASP A 12 12.80 -26.29 -23.40
C ASP A 12 13.73 -27.29 -22.70
N SER A 13 14.73 -26.77 -22.00
CA SER A 13 15.57 -27.56 -21.10
C SER A 13 14.88 -27.69 -19.74
N PRO A 14 14.78 -28.90 -19.15
CA PRO A 14 14.17 -29.08 -17.85
C PRO A 14 15.18 -28.71 -16.75
N GLN A 15 15.03 -27.52 -16.17
CA GLN A 15 15.69 -27.19 -14.91
C GLN A 15 14.85 -27.75 -13.73
N ASN A 16 15.12 -29.01 -13.40
CA ASN A 16 14.98 -29.57 -12.04
C ASN A 16 15.93 -28.79 -11.10
N GLY A 17 15.64 -28.51 -9.83
CA GLY A 17 14.60 -28.87 -8.89
C GLY A 17 15.02 -28.22 -7.55
N LEU A 18 14.05 -27.79 -6.72
CA LEU A 18 14.16 -26.77 -5.64
C LEU A 18 13.86 -25.32 -6.08
N SER A 19 13.02 -25.14 -7.09
CA SER A 19 12.08 -24.02 -7.04
C SER A 19 11.13 -24.34 -5.89
N GLU A 20 11.42 -23.80 -4.70
CA GLU A 20 10.47 -23.72 -3.61
C GLU A 20 9.15 -23.23 -4.19
N GLN A 21 8.23 -24.17 -4.37
CA GLN A 21 6.82 -23.90 -4.43
C GLN A 21 6.45 -23.29 -3.08
N LEU A 22 6.73 -21.99 -2.93
CA LEU A 22 5.90 -21.09 -2.15
C LEU A 22 4.53 -21.14 -2.82
N HIS A 23 3.84 -22.27 -2.62
CA HIS A 23 2.41 -22.38 -2.79
C HIS A 23 1.87 -21.18 -2.04
N LEU A 24 1.27 -20.25 -2.78
CA LEU A 24 0.40 -19.23 -2.22
C LEU A 24 -0.58 -19.98 -1.33
N SER A 25 -0.31 -19.98 -0.03
CA SER A 25 -0.95 -20.88 0.89
C SER A 25 -2.45 -20.64 0.83
N GLU A 26 -3.20 -21.73 0.77
CA GLU A 26 -4.64 -21.65 0.93
C GLU A 26 -4.92 -21.37 2.40
N PHE A 27 -5.81 -20.43 2.65
CA PHE A 27 -6.33 -20.20 3.98
C PHE A 27 -7.30 -21.32 4.31
N PRO A 28 -7.14 -22.04 5.43
CA PRO A 28 -7.96 -23.20 5.78
C PRO A 28 -9.35 -22.76 6.29
N LEU A 29 -10.12 -22.10 5.45
CA LEU A 29 -11.42 -21.51 5.79
C LEU A 29 -12.42 -22.60 6.20
N ASP A 30 -12.46 -23.71 5.46
CA ASP A 30 -13.43 -24.80 5.69
C ASP A 30 -13.07 -25.64 6.91
N GLU A 31 -11.79 -25.96 7.07
CA GLU A 31 -11.27 -26.72 8.21
C GLU A 31 -11.53 -25.99 9.54
N ARG A 32 -11.57 -24.66 9.50
CA ARG A 32 -11.80 -23.78 10.66
C ARG A 32 -13.16 -23.08 10.63
N ALA A 33 -14.13 -23.57 9.86
CA ALA A 33 -15.42 -22.90 9.69
C ALA A 33 -16.16 -22.64 11.03
N ALA A 34 -16.00 -23.52 12.01
CA ALA A 34 -16.58 -23.37 13.35
C ALA A 34 -16.01 -22.17 14.15
N GLU A 35 -14.76 -21.78 13.88
CA GLU A 35 -14.12 -20.61 14.50
C GLU A 35 -14.59 -19.29 13.87
N PHE A 36 -15.08 -19.39 12.64
CA PHE A 36 -15.32 -18.25 11.74
C PHE A 36 -16.80 -17.96 11.52
N VAL A 37 -17.66 -18.36 12.45
CA VAL A 37 -19.10 -18.03 12.40
C VAL A 37 -19.28 -16.51 12.34
N PRO A 38 -19.96 -15.97 11.30
CA PRO A 38 -20.17 -14.53 11.16
C PRO A 38 -21.06 -13.97 12.27
N GLY A 39 -20.78 -12.74 12.68
CA GLY A 39 -21.70 -11.97 13.52
C GLY A 39 -22.98 -11.60 12.76
N PRO A 40 -24.15 -11.51 13.43
CA PRO A 40 -25.41 -11.13 12.79
C PRO A 40 -25.35 -9.73 12.14
N GLU A 41 -24.52 -8.83 12.68
CA GLU A 41 -24.31 -7.47 12.18
C GLU A 41 -23.48 -7.40 10.90
N GLU A 42 -22.82 -8.50 10.50
CA GLU A 42 -21.98 -8.52 9.30
C GLU A 42 -22.79 -8.62 7.99
N GLY A 43 -24.09 -8.93 8.07
CA GLY A 43 -25.00 -8.96 6.92
C GLY A 43 -24.88 -10.20 6.03
N HIS A 44 -24.07 -11.20 6.41
CA HIS A 44 -23.88 -12.41 5.59
C HIS A 44 -25.16 -13.20 5.36
N SER A 45 -26.00 -13.39 6.39
CA SER A 45 -27.20 -14.23 6.31
C SER A 45 -28.18 -13.75 5.23
N ALA A 46 -28.45 -12.44 5.16
CA ALA A 46 -29.39 -11.88 4.18
C ALA A 46 -28.90 -12.08 2.73
N VAL A 47 -27.58 -12.04 2.51
CA VAL A 47 -27.00 -12.27 1.19
C VAL A 47 -27.02 -13.76 0.86
N LEU A 48 -26.77 -14.67 1.81
CA LEU A 48 -26.89 -16.11 1.60
C LEU A 48 -28.34 -16.53 1.28
N GLU A 49 -29.32 -15.99 2.00
CA GLU A 49 -30.74 -16.16 1.67
C GLU A 49 -31.04 -15.69 0.23
N SER A 50 -30.44 -14.57 -0.19
CA SER A 50 -30.55 -14.09 -1.57
C SER A 50 -29.90 -15.03 -2.60
N PHE A 51 -28.85 -15.79 -2.24
CA PHE A 51 -28.33 -16.86 -3.10
C PHE A 51 -29.26 -18.06 -3.16
N ASP A 52 -29.83 -18.49 -2.04
CA ASP A 52 -30.75 -19.62 -1.97
C ASP A 52 -32.02 -19.36 -2.79
N ASP A 53 -32.54 -18.13 -2.71
CA ASP A 53 -33.72 -17.68 -3.45
C ASP A 53 -33.42 -17.21 -4.89
N GLN A 54 -32.16 -17.27 -5.33
CA GLN A 54 -31.71 -16.79 -6.65
C GLN A 54 -32.07 -15.32 -6.94
N TYR A 55 -31.94 -14.49 -5.90
CA TYR A 55 -31.93 -13.04 -5.99
C TYR A 55 -30.50 -12.47 -6.07
N ALA A 56 -29.45 -13.26 -5.86
CA ALA A 56 -28.08 -12.78 -5.98
C ALA A 56 -27.55 -12.84 -7.42
N LEU A 57 -27.12 -11.71 -7.98
CA LEU A 57 -26.34 -11.62 -9.21
C LEU A 57 -24.88 -11.34 -8.88
N VAL A 58 -23.95 -11.90 -9.66
CA VAL A 58 -22.52 -11.71 -9.42
C VAL A 58 -21.81 -11.09 -10.62
N LYS A 59 -20.92 -10.13 -10.35
CA LYS A 59 -20.01 -9.53 -11.33
C LYS A 59 -18.58 -9.92 -11.01
N THR A 60 -17.91 -10.62 -11.91
CA THR A 60 -16.44 -10.72 -11.85
C THR A 60 -15.80 -9.51 -12.52
N VAL A 61 -14.81 -8.89 -11.87
CA VAL A 61 -14.05 -7.77 -12.43
C VAL A 61 -12.63 -8.25 -12.72
N LYS A 62 -12.03 -7.81 -13.82
CA LYS A 62 -10.61 -8.10 -14.09
C LYS A 62 -9.74 -7.38 -13.05
N ASN A 63 -8.61 -7.94 -12.67
CA ASN A 63 -7.81 -7.40 -11.55
C ASN A 63 -7.29 -5.97 -11.83
N ASP A 64 -7.07 -5.63 -13.11
CA ASP A 64 -6.70 -4.30 -13.62
C ASP A 64 -7.91 -3.40 -13.95
N GLY A 65 -9.13 -3.95 -13.91
CA GLY A 65 -10.37 -3.26 -14.30
C GLY A 65 -11.13 -2.61 -13.15
N TRP A 66 -10.63 -2.68 -11.91
CA TRP A 66 -11.38 -2.21 -10.73
C TRP A 66 -11.61 -0.70 -10.70
N VAL A 67 -10.60 0.12 -11.02
CA VAL A 67 -10.78 1.58 -10.96
C VAL A 67 -11.77 2.10 -11.97
N PRO A 68 -11.66 1.77 -13.28
CA PRO A 68 -12.66 2.18 -14.25
C PRO A 68 -14.06 1.71 -13.84
N PHE A 69 -14.18 0.51 -13.30
CA PHE A 69 -15.47 -0.04 -12.86
C PHE A 69 -16.05 0.71 -11.66
N ILE A 70 -15.23 1.06 -10.65
CA ILE A 70 -15.66 1.89 -9.51
C ILE A 70 -16.08 3.28 -9.98
N CYS A 71 -15.34 3.90 -10.90
CA CYS A 71 -15.73 5.19 -11.49
C CYS A 71 -17.06 5.09 -12.25
N GLN A 72 -17.35 3.97 -12.91
CA GLN A 72 -18.66 3.76 -13.53
C GLN A 72 -19.77 3.62 -12.50
N LEU A 73 -19.53 2.93 -11.37
CA LEU A 73 -20.46 2.88 -10.24
C LEU A 73 -20.73 4.27 -9.61
N GLN A 74 -19.81 5.23 -9.78
CA GLN A 74 -20.01 6.64 -9.38
C GLN A 74 -20.76 7.46 -10.45
N GLY A 75 -20.52 7.17 -11.74
CA GLY A 75 -20.84 8.03 -12.88
C GLY A 75 -22.24 7.87 -13.50
N GLY A 76 -23.09 6.97 -12.96
CA GLY A 76 -24.47 6.78 -13.39
C GLY A 76 -24.75 5.39 -14.00
N ARG A 77 -25.74 5.32 -14.89
CA ARG A 77 -26.20 4.05 -15.49
C ARG A 77 -25.14 3.43 -16.42
N MET A 78 -24.86 2.14 -16.25
CA MET A 78 -23.98 1.37 -17.12
C MET A 78 -24.54 -0.02 -17.42
N ARG A 79 -24.33 -0.54 -18.63
CA ARG A 79 -24.58 -1.96 -18.93
C ARG A 79 -23.36 -2.77 -18.54
N THR A 80 -23.57 -3.90 -17.88
CA THR A 80 -22.49 -4.81 -17.49
C THR A 80 -22.94 -6.26 -17.44
N SER A 81 -22.05 -7.17 -17.79
CA SER A 81 -22.33 -8.60 -17.72
C SER A 81 -22.34 -9.09 -16.27
N LEU A 82 -23.43 -9.75 -15.88
CA LEU A 82 -23.65 -10.38 -14.59
C LEU A 82 -23.87 -11.89 -14.80
N THR A 83 -23.70 -12.67 -13.75
CA THR A 83 -24.04 -14.10 -13.73
C THR A 83 -25.09 -14.32 -12.64
N LEU A 84 -26.13 -15.10 -12.95
CA LEU A 84 -27.08 -15.62 -11.98
C LEU A 84 -26.67 -17.04 -11.60
N PRO A 85 -26.09 -17.28 -10.42
CA PRO A 85 -25.73 -18.62 -10.03
C PRO A 85 -26.94 -19.46 -9.59
N PRO A 86 -26.80 -20.80 -9.50
CA PRO A 86 -27.79 -21.68 -8.89
C PRO A 86 -27.99 -21.41 -7.40
N PRO A 87 -29.06 -21.97 -6.78
CA PRO A 87 -29.34 -21.82 -5.36
C PRO A 87 -28.13 -22.13 -4.48
N GLY A 88 -27.79 -21.20 -3.59
CA GLY A 88 -26.61 -21.27 -2.69
C GLY A 88 -25.29 -20.90 -3.37
N GLY A 89 -25.30 -20.48 -4.63
CA GLY A 89 -24.09 -20.12 -5.38
C GLY A 89 -23.23 -21.33 -5.80
N ARG A 90 -23.76 -22.55 -5.70
CA ARG A 90 -23.06 -23.80 -6.00
C ARG A 90 -23.23 -24.23 -7.45
N SER A 91 -22.46 -25.22 -7.85
CA SER A 91 -22.57 -25.90 -9.15
C SER A 91 -22.43 -24.96 -10.34
N MET A 92 -21.68 -23.87 -10.24
CA MET A 92 -21.40 -23.00 -11.38
C MET A 92 -19.98 -22.44 -11.38
N LYS A 93 -19.35 -22.43 -12.55
CA LYS A 93 -18.11 -21.67 -12.77
C LYS A 93 -18.49 -20.24 -13.12
N LEU A 94 -17.90 -19.28 -12.42
CA LEU A 94 -18.10 -17.85 -12.74
C LEU A 94 -17.27 -17.39 -13.94
N PHE A 95 -17.75 -16.35 -14.61
CA PHE A 95 -17.11 -15.72 -15.75
C PHE A 95 -15.67 -15.26 -15.46
N GLY A 96 -14.85 -15.11 -16.51
CA GLY A 96 -13.51 -14.49 -16.43
C GLY A 96 -12.46 -15.32 -15.68
N LYS A 97 -11.81 -16.27 -16.35
CA LYS A 97 -10.79 -17.21 -15.79
C LYS A 97 -9.71 -16.55 -14.89
N TYR A 98 -9.36 -15.29 -15.17
CA TYR A 98 -8.28 -14.57 -14.49
C TYR A 98 -8.76 -13.60 -13.39
N SER A 99 -10.06 -13.32 -13.34
CA SER A 99 -10.66 -12.50 -12.28
C SER A 99 -10.62 -13.28 -10.97
N ARG A 100 -10.11 -12.66 -9.91
CA ARG A 100 -9.99 -13.29 -8.59
C ARG A 100 -11.08 -12.85 -7.62
N VAL A 101 -11.59 -11.64 -7.80
CA VAL A 101 -12.57 -10.99 -6.93
C VAL A 101 -13.74 -10.49 -7.77
N GLY A 102 -14.91 -10.37 -7.17
CA GLY A 102 -16.10 -9.80 -7.79
C GLY A 102 -17.06 -9.18 -6.80
N LEU A 103 -18.18 -8.67 -7.31
CA LEU A 103 -19.26 -8.04 -6.54
C LEU A 103 -20.54 -8.86 -6.60
N ILE A 104 -21.38 -8.68 -5.58
CA ILE A 104 -22.68 -9.34 -5.44
C ILE A 104 -23.75 -8.25 -5.44
N PHE A 105 -24.78 -8.44 -6.26
CA PHE A 105 -25.91 -7.54 -6.38
C PHE A 105 -27.22 -8.27 -6.03
N ASP A 106 -28.10 -7.62 -5.26
CA ASP A 106 -29.48 -8.05 -5.05
C ASP A 106 -30.31 -7.67 -6.28
N ARG A 107 -30.69 -8.69 -7.05
CA ARG A 107 -31.53 -8.62 -8.25
C ARG A 107 -32.84 -7.90 -8.01
N ARG A 108 -33.44 -7.99 -6.81
CA ARG A 108 -34.73 -7.35 -6.51
C ARG A 108 -34.63 -5.82 -6.53
N ALA A 109 -33.42 -5.30 -6.30
CA ALA A 109 -33.14 -3.89 -6.38
C ALA A 109 -32.77 -3.43 -7.79
N LEU A 110 -32.65 -4.33 -8.78
CA LEU A 110 -32.23 -4.00 -10.13
C LEU A 110 -33.40 -4.02 -11.11
N ASP A 111 -33.39 -3.09 -12.08
CA ASP A 111 -34.28 -3.15 -13.24
C ASP A 111 -33.63 -4.03 -14.31
N LEU A 112 -34.24 -5.18 -14.57
CA LEU A 112 -33.81 -6.13 -15.60
C LEU A 112 -34.80 -6.26 -16.76
N SER A 113 -35.76 -5.33 -16.86
CA SER A 113 -36.78 -5.37 -17.91
C SER A 113 -36.19 -5.27 -19.33
N ASP A 114 -35.00 -4.67 -19.47
CA ASP A 114 -34.26 -4.48 -20.73
C ASP A 114 -32.97 -5.32 -20.81
N ALA A 115 -32.86 -6.34 -19.94
CA ALA A 115 -31.68 -7.19 -19.86
C ALA A 115 -31.65 -8.24 -20.98
N HIS A 116 -30.48 -8.44 -21.57
CA HIS A 116 -30.24 -9.55 -22.49
C HIS A 116 -29.68 -10.73 -21.70
N ILE A 117 -30.33 -11.89 -21.79
CA ILE A 117 -30.04 -13.05 -20.94
C ILE A 117 -29.71 -14.25 -21.80
N TRP A 118 -28.51 -14.81 -21.61
CA TRP A 118 -28.07 -16.03 -22.27
C TRP A 118 -27.99 -17.20 -21.29
N PRO A 119 -28.30 -18.42 -21.73
CA PRO A 119 -28.26 -19.61 -20.89
C PRO A 119 -26.83 -19.99 -20.52
N SER A 120 -26.69 -20.88 -19.54
CA SER A 120 -25.39 -21.42 -19.13
C SER A 120 -24.68 -22.11 -20.29
N GLY A 121 -23.38 -21.84 -20.45
CA GLY A 121 -22.55 -22.42 -21.53
C GLY A 121 -22.47 -21.55 -22.77
N TYR A 122 -23.15 -20.41 -22.73
CA TYR A 122 -23.11 -19.42 -23.77
C TYR A 122 -22.11 -18.30 -23.48
N PHE A 123 -21.34 -17.91 -24.49
CA PHE A 123 -20.40 -16.80 -24.38
C PHE A 123 -20.75 -15.75 -25.43
N ALA A 124 -21.54 -14.75 -25.03
CA ALA A 124 -22.10 -13.78 -25.97
C ALA A 124 -21.11 -12.68 -26.37
N LYS A 125 -19.98 -12.54 -25.65
CA LYS A 125 -19.00 -11.44 -25.82
C LYS A 125 -19.73 -10.08 -25.90
N SER A 126 -20.69 -9.87 -25.00
CA SER A 126 -21.67 -8.78 -25.05
C SER A 126 -21.06 -7.39 -25.26
N ASP A 127 -19.87 -7.16 -24.71
CA ASP A 127 -19.15 -5.88 -24.77
C ASP A 127 -18.86 -5.39 -26.20
N PHE A 128 -18.93 -6.27 -27.21
CA PHE A 128 -18.70 -5.96 -28.63
C PHE A 128 -19.98 -5.95 -29.48
N ASN A 129 -21.10 -6.37 -28.88
CA ASN A 129 -22.30 -6.75 -29.61
C ASN A 129 -23.50 -5.87 -29.27
N ILE A 130 -23.31 -4.77 -28.54
CA ILE A 130 -24.37 -3.85 -28.11
C ILE A 130 -24.02 -2.44 -28.60
N ASP A 131 -25.01 -1.72 -29.15
CA ASP A 131 -24.86 -0.31 -29.53
C ASP A 131 -25.01 0.64 -28.33
N SER A 132 -24.78 1.93 -28.55
CA SER A 132 -24.97 2.97 -27.52
C SER A 132 -26.41 3.10 -27.02
N SER A 133 -27.38 2.54 -27.74
CA SER A 133 -28.80 2.53 -27.40
C SER A 133 -29.23 1.26 -26.66
N GLY A 134 -28.32 0.29 -26.47
CA GLY A 134 -28.61 -0.98 -25.79
C GLY A 134 -29.14 -2.09 -26.70
N ASN A 135 -29.20 -1.86 -28.02
CA ASN A 135 -29.65 -2.86 -28.98
C ASN A 135 -28.50 -3.81 -29.33
N LEU A 136 -28.84 -5.07 -29.57
CA LEU A 136 -27.89 -6.07 -30.06
C LEU A 136 -27.52 -5.78 -31.53
N LEU A 137 -26.25 -5.50 -31.79
CA LEU A 137 -25.70 -5.21 -33.13
C LEU A 137 -25.37 -6.48 -33.91
N ASN A 138 -24.79 -7.48 -33.23
CA ASN A 138 -24.37 -8.74 -33.80
C ASN A 138 -24.64 -9.86 -32.80
N GLY A 139 -25.00 -11.04 -33.32
CA GLY A 139 -24.97 -12.26 -32.53
C GLY A 139 -26.31 -12.60 -31.88
N ARG A 140 -26.72 -13.82 -32.19
CA ARG A 140 -27.27 -14.81 -31.28
C ARG A 140 -28.48 -14.47 -30.42
N GLU A 141 -29.34 -13.59 -30.91
CA GLU A 141 -30.67 -13.31 -30.34
C GLU A 141 -31.50 -14.59 -30.22
N GLU A 142 -31.30 -15.55 -31.15
CA GLU A 142 -32.00 -16.85 -31.13
C GLU A 142 -31.71 -17.72 -29.91
N ALA A 143 -30.67 -17.41 -29.15
CA ALA A 143 -30.30 -18.14 -27.93
C ALA A 143 -30.62 -17.37 -26.65
N LEU A 144 -31.27 -16.20 -26.75
CA LEU A 144 -31.77 -15.50 -25.57
C LEU A 144 -32.84 -16.34 -24.88
N VAL A 145 -32.82 -16.31 -23.55
CA VAL A 145 -33.82 -16.96 -22.69
C VAL A 145 -34.45 -15.92 -21.78
N THR A 146 -35.65 -16.21 -21.30
CA THR A 146 -36.28 -15.40 -20.25
C THR A 146 -35.56 -15.59 -18.92
N LEU A 147 -35.75 -14.64 -17.99
CA LEU A 147 -35.20 -14.74 -16.64
C LEU A 147 -35.78 -15.96 -15.91
N GLU A 148 -37.06 -16.24 -16.11
CA GLU A 148 -37.77 -17.39 -15.54
C GLU A 148 -37.19 -18.72 -16.03
N GLU A 149 -36.90 -18.83 -17.33
CA GLU A 149 -36.23 -20.01 -17.90
C GLU A 149 -34.82 -20.21 -17.33
N LEU A 150 -34.04 -19.12 -17.17
CA LEU A 150 -32.72 -19.20 -16.57
C LEU A 150 -32.77 -19.62 -15.09
N ILE A 151 -33.72 -19.07 -14.33
CA ILE A 151 -33.98 -19.46 -12.93
C ILE A 151 -34.31 -20.94 -12.87
N LEU A 152 -35.27 -21.41 -13.68
CA LEU A 152 -35.66 -22.81 -13.73
C LEU A 152 -34.47 -23.71 -14.07
N ALA A 153 -33.71 -23.36 -15.11
CA ALA A 153 -32.53 -24.12 -15.54
C ALA A 153 -31.47 -24.23 -14.44
N ASN A 154 -31.27 -23.17 -13.67
CA ASN A 154 -30.37 -23.16 -12.52
C ASN A 154 -30.90 -24.02 -11.35
N GLN A 155 -32.22 -24.04 -11.11
CA GLN A 155 -32.83 -24.89 -10.07
C GLN A 155 -32.70 -26.37 -10.41
N THR A 156 -32.91 -26.71 -11.67
CA THR A 156 -32.82 -28.09 -12.17
C THR A 156 -31.40 -28.50 -12.54
N LEU A 157 -30.43 -27.58 -12.47
CA LEU A 157 -29.05 -27.74 -12.93
C LEU A 157 -28.98 -28.30 -14.35
N THR A 158 -29.83 -27.77 -15.24
CA THR A 158 -29.93 -28.19 -16.64
C THR A 158 -29.33 -27.15 -17.57
N TYR A 159 -28.50 -27.57 -18.51
CA TYR A 159 -27.97 -26.68 -19.55
C TYR A 159 -27.69 -27.45 -20.84
N VAL A 160 -27.65 -26.72 -21.95
CA VAL A 160 -27.29 -27.29 -23.25
C VAL A 160 -25.79 -27.20 -23.41
N GLN A 161 -25.10 -28.35 -23.41
CA GLN A 161 -23.68 -28.38 -23.71
C GLN A 161 -23.50 -28.26 -25.22
N SER A 162 -23.12 -27.06 -25.68
CA SER A 162 -22.63 -26.90 -27.04
C SER A 162 -21.28 -27.61 -27.14
N GLU A 163 -21.14 -28.54 -28.09
CA GLU A 163 -19.85 -29.15 -28.45
C GLU A 163 -18.97 -28.07 -29.09
N MET A 164 -18.43 -27.16 -28.28
CA MET A 164 -17.54 -26.10 -28.75
C MET A 164 -16.18 -26.69 -29.14
N GLY A 165 -16.11 -27.11 -30.40
CA GLY A 165 -14.89 -27.53 -31.09
C GLY A 165 -14.77 -27.04 -32.55
N GLY A 166 -15.83 -26.62 -33.23
CA GLY A 166 -15.67 -26.06 -34.58
C GLY A 166 -16.95 -25.65 -35.30
N GLY A 167 -16.92 -24.47 -35.91
CA GLY A 167 -17.66 -24.07 -37.13
C GLY A 167 -19.19 -24.06 -37.10
N ASP A 168 -19.76 -22.85 -37.05
CA ASP A 168 -20.99 -22.29 -37.67
C ASP A 168 -22.24 -23.12 -38.07
N GLU A 169 -22.34 -24.42 -37.78
CA GLU A 169 -23.58 -25.18 -38.00
C GLU A 169 -24.12 -25.68 -36.66
N HIS A 170 -25.31 -25.18 -36.28
CA HIS A 170 -26.03 -25.55 -35.06
C HIS A 170 -26.04 -27.07 -34.82
N PRO A 171 -25.29 -27.61 -33.84
CA PRO A 171 -25.50 -28.96 -33.40
C PRO A 171 -26.59 -28.94 -32.33
N ALA A 172 -27.53 -29.88 -32.41
CA ALA A 172 -28.43 -30.19 -31.31
C ALA A 172 -27.59 -30.54 -30.08
N GLY A 173 -27.39 -29.55 -29.19
CA GLY A 173 -26.55 -29.74 -28.01
C GLY A 173 -27.20 -30.75 -27.08
N ASN A 174 -26.38 -31.61 -26.47
CA ASN A 174 -26.87 -32.56 -25.48
C ASN A 174 -27.33 -31.79 -24.23
N MET A 175 -28.56 -32.03 -23.80
CA MET A 175 -29.05 -31.53 -22.52
C MET A 175 -28.29 -32.25 -21.41
N VAL A 176 -27.53 -31.50 -20.63
CA VAL A 176 -26.83 -32.00 -19.44
C VAL A 176 -27.70 -31.68 -18.23
N THR A 177 -27.88 -32.66 -17.35
CA THR A 177 -28.58 -32.49 -16.07
C THR A 177 -27.62 -32.86 -14.94
N GLY A 178 -27.45 -31.93 -14.00
CA GLY A 178 -26.52 -32.09 -12.87
C GLY A 178 -25.07 -31.71 -13.18
N GLY A 179 -24.24 -31.65 -12.14
CA GLY A 179 -22.83 -31.26 -12.22
C GLY A 179 -22.57 -29.76 -12.17
N ILE A 180 -21.31 -29.36 -12.32
CA ILE A 180 -20.89 -27.94 -12.32
C ILE A 180 -21.21 -27.32 -13.68
N MET A 181 -22.19 -26.43 -13.69
CA MET A 181 -22.59 -25.65 -14.85
C MET A 181 -21.48 -24.68 -15.28
N PRO A 182 -21.32 -24.44 -16.60
CA PRO A 182 -20.62 -23.25 -17.09
C PRO A 182 -21.35 -21.96 -16.67
N PHE A 183 -20.69 -20.81 -16.81
CA PHE A 183 -21.33 -19.52 -16.52
C PHE A 183 -22.51 -19.26 -17.48
N ASN A 184 -23.48 -18.48 -16.99
CA ASN A 184 -24.44 -17.75 -17.82
C ASN A 184 -24.10 -16.25 -17.84
N GLU A 185 -24.82 -15.51 -18.68
CA GLU A 185 -24.58 -14.08 -18.88
C GLU A 185 -25.92 -13.33 -18.90
N ILE A 186 -26.06 -12.38 -17.98
CA ILE A 186 -27.13 -11.39 -17.91
C ILE A 186 -26.50 -10.03 -18.16
N LEU A 187 -26.76 -9.43 -19.31
CA LEU A 187 -26.34 -8.08 -19.60
C LEU A 187 -27.44 -7.10 -19.21
N GLY A 188 -27.42 -6.71 -17.93
CA GLY A 188 -28.36 -5.75 -17.34
C GLY A 188 -27.79 -4.35 -17.24
N LEU A 189 -28.69 -3.38 -17.01
CA LEU A 189 -28.34 -2.01 -16.67
C LEU A 189 -28.19 -1.89 -15.14
N LEU A 190 -27.04 -1.40 -14.69
CA LEU A 190 -26.81 -1.01 -13.30
C LEU A 190 -26.89 0.50 -13.18
N ASP A 191 -27.62 1.00 -12.19
CA ASP A 191 -27.69 2.42 -11.84
C ASP A 191 -26.82 2.69 -10.61
N GLY A 192 -25.56 3.07 -10.85
CA GLY A 192 -24.58 3.29 -9.80
C GLY A 192 -24.39 2.10 -8.86
N THR A 193 -24.62 2.30 -7.57
CA THR A 193 -24.43 1.29 -6.51
C THR A 193 -25.70 0.52 -6.14
N GLN A 194 -26.80 0.75 -6.87
CA GLN A 194 -28.08 0.13 -6.58
C GLN A 194 -27.96 -1.39 -6.55
N GLY A 195 -28.49 -1.99 -5.48
CA GLY A 195 -28.45 -3.44 -5.26
C GLY A 195 -27.08 -4.00 -4.87
N LEU A 196 -25.99 -3.23 -4.77
CA LEU A 196 -24.70 -3.77 -4.34
C LEU A 196 -24.76 -4.23 -2.87
N VAL A 197 -24.55 -5.52 -2.62
CA VAL A 197 -24.72 -6.14 -1.29
C VAL A 197 -23.51 -6.93 -0.78
N GLY A 198 -22.48 -7.15 -1.59
CA GLY A 198 -21.31 -7.90 -1.14
C GLY A 198 -20.11 -7.90 -2.09
N VAL A 199 -18.99 -8.40 -1.58
CA VAL A 199 -17.75 -8.69 -2.33
C VAL A 199 -17.46 -10.18 -2.20
N PHE A 200 -16.92 -10.82 -3.23
CA PHE A 200 -16.49 -12.22 -3.12
C PHE A 200 -15.09 -12.46 -3.70
N SER A 201 -14.35 -13.37 -3.07
CA SER A 201 -13.16 -14.01 -3.63
C SER A 201 -13.53 -15.33 -4.28
N ARG A 202 -12.81 -15.74 -5.33
CA ARG A 202 -13.04 -17.01 -6.03
C ARG A 202 -12.21 -18.18 -5.53
N SER A 203 -11.43 -17.97 -4.48
CA SER A 203 -10.66 -19.03 -3.83
C SER A 203 -10.25 -18.61 -2.42
N THR A 204 -9.79 -19.57 -1.63
CA THR A 204 -9.21 -19.37 -0.30
C THR A 204 -7.73 -18.98 -0.31
N LYS A 205 -7.08 -18.82 -1.48
CA LYS A 205 -5.70 -18.34 -1.56
C LYS A 205 -5.55 -17.01 -0.82
N VAL A 206 -4.57 -16.92 0.07
CA VAL A 206 -4.36 -15.75 0.94
C VAL A 206 -4.30 -14.45 0.15
N THR A 207 -3.59 -14.42 -0.98
CA THR A 207 -3.48 -13.21 -1.82
C THR A 207 -4.80 -12.78 -2.45
N HIS A 208 -5.70 -13.72 -2.78
CA HIS A 208 -7.02 -13.37 -3.31
C HIS A 208 -7.94 -12.82 -2.22
N LEU A 209 -7.86 -13.38 -1.01
CA LEU A 209 -8.64 -12.91 0.14
C LEU A 209 -8.20 -11.52 0.58
N LEU A 210 -6.89 -11.27 0.69
CA LEU A 210 -6.35 -9.93 0.98
C LEU A 210 -6.75 -8.91 -0.10
N PHE A 211 -6.72 -9.32 -1.37
CA PHE A 211 -7.18 -8.47 -2.47
C PHE A 211 -8.69 -8.15 -2.36
N ALA A 212 -9.53 -9.13 -1.99
CA ALA A 212 -10.95 -8.90 -1.75
C ALA A 212 -11.19 -7.93 -0.59
N MET A 213 -10.41 -8.05 0.49
CA MET A 213 -10.46 -7.13 1.62
C MET A 213 -10.08 -5.70 1.20
N GLY A 214 -9.00 -5.54 0.43
CA GLY A 214 -8.61 -4.23 -0.09
C GLY A 214 -9.63 -3.62 -1.06
N ILE A 215 -10.27 -4.42 -1.90
CA ILE A 215 -11.37 -3.97 -2.76
C ILE A 215 -12.57 -3.51 -1.95
N ARG A 216 -12.95 -4.24 -0.89
CA ARG A 216 -14.02 -3.79 0.02
C ARG A 216 -13.67 -2.44 0.65
N SER A 217 -12.44 -2.28 1.14
CA SER A 217 -11.96 -1.02 1.72
C SER A 217 -12.01 0.13 0.71
N LEU A 218 -11.59 -0.11 -0.54
CA LEU A 218 -11.66 0.87 -1.61
C LEU A 218 -13.11 1.26 -1.95
N LEU A 219 -14.02 0.29 -2.04
CA LEU A 219 -15.46 0.53 -2.28
C LEU A 219 -16.08 1.35 -1.15
N TYR A 220 -15.86 0.96 0.10
CA TYR A 220 -16.39 1.69 1.27
C TYR A 220 -15.98 3.17 1.27
N ARG A 221 -14.74 3.47 0.86
CA ARG A 221 -14.22 4.84 0.79
C ARG A 221 -14.73 5.62 -0.40
N THR A 222 -14.81 4.97 -1.56
CA THR A 222 -15.18 5.65 -2.82
C THR A 222 -16.68 5.72 -3.05
N LEU A 223 -17.45 4.86 -2.38
CA LEU A 223 -18.89 4.66 -2.50
C LEU A 223 -19.53 4.49 -1.10
N PRO A 224 -19.40 5.47 -0.19
CA PRO A 224 -19.81 5.31 1.22
C PRO A 224 -21.29 4.96 1.42
N ILE A 225 -22.14 5.27 0.44
CA ILE A 225 -23.57 4.91 0.44
C ILE A 225 -23.82 3.39 0.53
N THR A 226 -22.85 2.56 0.13
CA THR A 226 -22.99 1.10 0.17
C THR A 226 -22.82 0.54 1.59
N GLY A 227 -22.29 1.33 2.52
CA GLY A 227 -21.86 0.83 3.82
C GLY A 227 -20.73 -0.21 3.70
N MET A 228 -20.49 -0.94 4.79
CA MET A 228 -19.47 -1.98 4.84
C MET A 228 -20.02 -3.29 4.26
N LEU A 229 -19.53 -3.67 3.08
CA LEU A 229 -20.01 -4.85 2.36
C LEU A 229 -19.45 -6.17 2.95
N PRO A 230 -20.27 -7.21 3.21
CA PRO A 230 -19.76 -8.52 3.60
C PRO A 230 -18.87 -9.14 2.51
N ILE A 231 -17.87 -9.91 2.95
CA ILE A 231 -16.99 -10.68 2.05
C ILE A 231 -17.38 -12.15 2.06
N PHE A 232 -17.36 -12.76 0.87
CA PHE A 232 -17.63 -14.18 0.64
C PHE A 232 -16.46 -14.87 -0.06
N VAL A 233 -16.43 -16.20 0.01
CA VAL A 233 -15.63 -17.05 -0.85
C VAL A 233 -16.56 -17.92 -1.68
N HIS A 234 -16.44 -17.80 -3.00
CA HIS A 234 -17.13 -18.66 -3.95
C HIS A 234 -16.28 -19.89 -4.24
N ASP A 235 -16.89 -21.06 -4.06
CA ASP A 235 -16.37 -22.33 -4.54
C ASP A 235 -17.45 -23.05 -5.35
N PRO A 236 -17.17 -23.57 -6.58
CA PRO A 236 -18.18 -24.23 -7.38
C PRO A 236 -18.80 -25.47 -6.71
N GLU A 237 -18.10 -26.13 -5.80
CA GLU A 237 -18.58 -27.34 -5.11
C GLU A 237 -19.30 -26.98 -3.81
N LEU A 238 -18.72 -26.06 -3.02
CA LEU A 238 -19.25 -25.68 -1.71
C LEU A 238 -20.23 -24.50 -1.75
N GLY A 239 -20.33 -23.80 -2.88
CA GLY A 239 -21.15 -22.60 -3.04
C GLY A 239 -20.51 -21.33 -2.46
N MET A 240 -21.37 -20.36 -2.13
CA MET A 240 -20.96 -19.12 -1.49
C MET A 240 -20.84 -19.33 0.03
N ARG A 241 -19.66 -19.04 0.57
CA ARG A 241 -19.35 -19.17 2.00
C ARG A 241 -19.00 -17.82 2.59
N PRO A 242 -19.44 -17.52 3.81
CA PRO A 242 -19.08 -16.25 4.44
C PRO A 242 -17.60 -16.22 4.80
N PHE A 243 -16.96 -15.09 4.56
CA PHE A 243 -15.62 -14.77 5.04
C PHE A 243 -15.74 -13.72 6.15
N SER A 244 -16.08 -14.19 7.35
CA SER A 244 -16.38 -13.33 8.49
C SER A 244 -15.21 -12.44 8.91
N ARG A 245 -15.50 -11.42 9.72
CA ARG A 245 -14.50 -10.57 10.36
C ARG A 245 -13.46 -11.37 11.14
N LYS A 246 -13.88 -12.41 11.85
CA LYS A 246 -12.97 -13.33 12.57
C LYS A 246 -12.03 -14.06 11.60
N ALA A 247 -12.53 -14.53 10.47
CA ALA A 247 -11.71 -15.17 9.44
C ALA A 247 -10.72 -14.18 8.81
N GLN A 248 -11.14 -12.94 8.56
CA GLN A 248 -10.28 -11.86 8.06
C GLN A 248 -9.17 -11.52 9.05
N SER A 249 -9.51 -11.38 10.34
CA SER A 249 -8.55 -11.14 11.42
C SER A 249 -7.51 -12.27 11.49
N ALA A 250 -7.98 -13.52 11.57
CA ALA A 250 -7.12 -14.70 11.60
C ALA A 250 -6.24 -14.83 10.35
N LEU A 251 -6.76 -14.49 9.16
CA LEU A 251 -5.97 -14.45 7.93
C LEU A 251 -4.80 -13.46 8.03
N VAL A 252 -5.07 -12.23 8.49
CA VAL A 252 -4.05 -11.18 8.62
C VAL A 252 -3.02 -11.60 9.67
N SER A 253 -3.44 -11.97 10.87
CA SER A 253 -2.54 -12.43 11.93
C SER A 253 -1.68 -13.61 11.48
N ASP A 254 -2.28 -14.67 10.93
CA ASP A 254 -1.55 -15.85 10.43
C ASP A 254 -0.54 -15.46 9.34
N HIS A 255 -0.92 -14.57 8.42
CA HIS A 255 -0.06 -14.15 7.33
C HIS A 255 1.13 -13.33 7.82
N LEU A 256 0.89 -12.36 8.72
CA LEU A 256 1.94 -11.54 9.31
C LEU A 256 2.90 -12.38 10.16
N MET A 257 2.37 -13.31 10.96
CA MET A 257 3.17 -14.21 11.80
C MET A 257 4.06 -15.15 10.99
N ARG A 258 3.50 -15.79 9.94
CA ARG A 258 4.23 -16.77 9.13
C ARG A 258 5.31 -16.14 8.27
N HIS A 259 5.14 -14.87 7.88
CA HIS A 259 6.02 -14.25 6.90
C HIS A 259 6.90 -13.11 7.42
N GLY A 260 6.97 -12.84 8.73
CA GLY A 260 7.82 -11.77 9.29
C GLY A 260 9.33 -11.82 8.96
N ARG A 261 9.81 -12.86 8.26
CA ARG A 261 11.16 -12.91 7.63
C ARG A 261 11.15 -13.15 6.10
N GLY A 262 10.01 -13.51 5.51
CA GLY A 262 9.86 -13.90 4.09
C GLY A 262 8.82 -13.09 3.32
N LEU A 263 8.26 -12.05 3.94
CA LEU A 263 7.17 -11.23 3.42
C LEU A 263 7.50 -10.63 2.04
N ARG A 264 8.76 -10.24 1.87
CA ARG A 264 9.34 -9.80 0.60
C ARG A 264 9.05 -10.75 -0.56
N SER A 265 9.33 -12.05 -0.39
CA SER A 265 9.11 -13.02 -1.46
C SER A 265 7.64 -13.27 -1.73
N ALA A 266 6.77 -13.12 -0.73
CA ALA A 266 5.33 -13.35 -0.91
C ALA A 266 4.69 -12.18 -1.67
N VAL A 267 5.02 -10.94 -1.32
CA VAL A 267 4.49 -9.73 -1.95
C VAL A 267 5.04 -9.57 -3.37
N ALA A 268 6.36 -9.67 -3.57
CA ALA A 268 6.98 -9.48 -4.89
C ALA A 268 6.55 -10.52 -5.94
N LYS A 269 6.12 -11.72 -5.50
CA LYS A 269 5.60 -12.77 -6.40
C LYS A 269 4.11 -12.62 -6.69
N CYS A 270 3.41 -11.75 -5.97
CA CYS A 270 1.98 -11.53 -6.18
C CYS A 270 1.78 -10.56 -7.35
N ALA A 271 1.18 -11.04 -8.44
CA ALA A 271 0.81 -10.20 -9.58
C ALA A 271 -0.45 -9.33 -9.31
N LEU A 272 -0.99 -9.34 -8.09
CA LEU A 272 -2.13 -8.50 -7.71
C LEU A 272 -1.63 -7.20 -7.08
N PRO A 273 -2.29 -6.06 -7.37
CA PRO A 273 -1.93 -4.80 -6.75
C PRO A 273 -2.14 -4.87 -5.24
N CYS A 274 -1.20 -4.28 -4.50
CA CYS A 274 -1.29 -4.16 -3.06
C CYS A 274 -2.28 -3.04 -2.72
N LEU A 275 -3.43 -3.39 -2.17
CA LEU A 275 -4.48 -2.45 -1.83
C LEU A 275 -4.51 -2.18 -0.33
N PRO A 276 -4.83 -0.93 0.10
CA PRO A 276 -4.98 -0.61 1.50
C PRO A 276 -6.03 -1.50 2.16
N LEU A 277 -5.67 -2.10 3.29
CA LEU A 277 -6.58 -2.90 4.10
C LEU A 277 -7.22 -2.03 5.18
N ASP A 278 -8.48 -2.31 5.47
CA ASP A 278 -9.16 -1.69 6.58
C ASP A 278 -9.13 -2.59 7.81
N THR A 279 -8.17 -2.33 8.70
CA THR A 279 -7.87 -3.19 9.86
C THR A 279 -8.62 -2.80 11.12
N HIS A 280 -9.21 -1.60 11.18
CA HIS A 280 -9.84 -1.10 12.42
C HIS A 280 -11.00 -1.99 12.89
N MET A 281 -11.68 -2.64 11.96
CA MET A 281 -12.78 -3.57 12.25
C MET A 281 -12.32 -4.99 12.52
N LEU A 282 -11.03 -5.32 12.43
CA LEU A 282 -10.55 -6.70 12.53
C LEU A 282 -10.18 -7.14 13.95
N GLU A 283 -10.35 -6.25 14.95
CA GLU A 283 -9.99 -6.54 16.36
C GLU A 283 -8.53 -7.01 16.50
N LEU A 284 -7.66 -6.58 15.59
CA LEU A 284 -6.23 -6.85 15.61
C LEU A 284 -5.58 -6.00 16.70
N SER A 285 -4.53 -6.52 17.33
CA SER A 285 -3.69 -5.72 18.22
C SER A 285 -3.09 -4.53 17.48
N GLU A 286 -2.78 -3.45 18.19
CA GLU A 286 -2.21 -2.23 17.61
C GLU A 286 -0.93 -2.54 16.83
N LEU A 287 -0.12 -3.48 17.33
CA LEU A 287 1.10 -3.93 16.67
C LEU A 287 0.84 -4.70 15.37
N GLU A 288 -0.16 -5.60 15.36
CA GLU A 288 -0.57 -6.27 14.12
C GLU A 288 -1.07 -5.27 13.09
N GLN A 289 -1.83 -4.26 13.52
CA GLN A 289 -2.33 -3.21 12.62
C GLN A 289 -1.19 -2.35 12.05
N VAL A 290 -0.14 -2.06 12.83
CA VAL A 290 1.08 -1.37 12.37
C VAL A 290 1.84 -2.16 11.33
N VAL A 291 2.00 -3.46 11.58
CA VAL A 291 2.68 -4.33 10.64
C VAL A 291 1.83 -4.44 9.37
N ALA A 292 0.52 -4.61 9.48
CA ALA A 292 -0.40 -4.58 8.34
C ALA A 292 -0.31 -3.26 7.55
N GLN A 293 -0.21 -2.11 8.24
CA GLN A 293 0.06 -0.80 7.63
C GLN A 293 1.37 -0.81 6.86
N GLY A 294 2.46 -1.31 7.44
CA GLY A 294 3.73 -1.41 6.73
C GLY A 294 3.61 -2.20 5.43
N VAL A 295 2.92 -3.34 5.47
CA VAL A 295 2.82 -4.26 4.32
C VAL A 295 1.84 -3.79 3.24
N TYR A 296 0.58 -3.59 3.62
CA TYR A 296 -0.53 -3.39 2.69
C TYR A 296 -0.96 -1.94 2.56
N ALA A 297 -0.42 -1.11 3.46
CA ALA A 297 -1.07 0.10 3.89
C ALA A 297 -2.45 -0.13 4.50
N ILE A 298 -2.85 0.80 5.34
CA ILE A 298 -4.16 0.99 5.90
C ILE A 298 -4.58 2.42 5.58
N THR A 299 -5.84 2.70 5.82
CA THR A 299 -6.39 4.03 5.57
C THR A 299 -5.82 5.07 6.53
N GLU A 300 -5.75 6.33 6.10
CA GLU A 300 -5.28 7.45 6.91
C GLU A 300 -6.02 7.57 8.25
N ASP A 301 -7.34 7.32 8.25
CA ASP A 301 -8.12 7.31 9.49
C ASP A 301 -7.73 6.15 10.40
N ALA A 302 -7.47 4.96 9.85
CA ALA A 302 -7.03 3.82 10.64
C ALA A 302 -5.64 4.07 11.25
N LEU A 303 -4.71 4.66 10.49
CA LEU A 303 -3.40 5.06 11.02
C LEU A 303 -3.54 6.16 12.07
N THR A 304 -4.43 7.13 11.86
CA THR A 304 -4.72 8.18 12.84
C THR A 304 -5.32 7.60 14.12
N ALA A 305 -6.25 6.65 14.00
CA ALA A 305 -6.83 5.95 15.14
C ALA A 305 -5.78 5.17 15.94
N LEU A 306 -4.85 4.47 15.25
CA LEU A 306 -3.73 3.79 15.90
C LEU A 306 -2.80 4.76 16.63
N VAL A 307 -2.43 5.88 15.99
CA VAL A 307 -1.58 6.89 16.63
C VAL A 307 -2.28 7.51 17.84
N ASN A 308 -3.58 7.75 17.76
CA ASN A 308 -4.37 8.24 18.90
C ASN A 308 -4.46 7.18 20.01
N ALA A 309 -4.58 5.89 19.68
CA ALA A 309 -4.55 4.82 20.67
C ALA A 309 -3.21 4.81 21.43
N LEU A 310 -2.08 4.93 20.72
CA LEU A 310 -0.75 5.06 21.35
C LEU A 310 -0.63 6.28 22.28
N LEU A 311 -1.29 7.39 21.94
CA LEU A 311 -1.29 8.60 22.76
C LEU A 311 -2.19 8.47 24.00
N ASN A 312 -3.20 7.60 23.94
CA ASN A 312 -4.23 7.45 24.95
C ASN A 312 -4.01 6.27 25.91
N GLU A 313 -3.05 5.38 25.67
CA GLU A 313 -2.70 4.30 26.61
C GLU A 313 -2.27 4.88 27.96
N ASP A 314 -3.24 4.95 28.88
CA ASP A 314 -3.02 5.26 30.27
C ASP A 314 -2.30 4.07 30.90
N HIS A 315 -0.97 4.13 30.99
CA HIS A 315 -0.18 3.24 31.86
C HIS A 315 -0.44 3.57 33.35
N SER A 316 -1.71 3.51 33.76
CA SER A 316 -2.18 3.99 35.05
C SER A 316 -1.79 3.09 36.23
N ASP A 317 -1.33 1.86 35.98
CA ASP A 317 -1.39 0.83 37.04
C ASP A 317 -0.05 0.38 37.64
N GLU A 318 1.12 0.63 37.04
CA GLU A 318 2.38 0.07 37.60
C GLU A 318 3.54 1.05 37.85
N LEU A 319 3.46 2.31 37.40
CA LEU A 319 4.53 3.29 37.66
C LEU A 319 4.00 4.59 38.27
N GLN A 320 3.26 4.49 39.38
CA GLN A 320 3.05 5.62 40.28
C GLN A 320 4.35 5.96 41.04
N VAL A 321 5.40 6.37 40.32
CA VAL A 321 6.47 7.16 40.91
C VAL A 321 5.89 8.56 41.08
N ALA A 322 5.60 8.92 42.33
CA ALA A 322 4.94 10.15 42.73
C ALA A 322 5.58 11.42 42.12
N THR A 323 5.07 11.88 40.99
CA THR A 323 5.27 13.25 40.53
C THR A 323 4.20 14.13 41.17
N VAL A 324 4.59 14.94 42.15
CA VAL A 324 3.71 15.71 43.05
C VAL A 324 3.15 17.01 42.42
N ASP A 325 3.52 17.35 41.18
CA ASP A 325 3.07 18.60 40.57
C ASP A 325 1.79 18.41 39.74
N GLY A 326 0.65 18.80 40.33
CA GLY A 326 -0.71 18.73 39.78
C GLY A 326 -1.01 19.67 38.60
N SER A 327 -0.09 19.76 37.64
CA SER A 327 -0.32 20.42 36.36
C SER A 327 -1.16 19.51 35.47
N ALA A 328 -2.29 20.00 34.95
CA ALA A 328 -3.12 19.35 33.94
C ALA A 328 -2.42 19.30 32.57
N GLY A 329 -1.21 18.75 32.53
CA GLY A 329 -0.41 18.59 31.32
C GLY A 329 -1.03 17.53 30.41
N GLY A 330 -1.22 17.88 29.14
CA GLY A 330 -1.70 16.95 28.12
C GLY A 330 -0.87 15.67 28.09
N LYS A 331 -1.54 14.52 27.94
CA LYS A 331 -0.90 13.21 27.83
C LYS A 331 0.11 13.23 26.69
N LYS A 332 1.38 12.99 27.00
CA LYS A 332 2.45 12.86 26.00
C LYS A 332 2.70 11.38 25.73
N ALA A 333 2.83 10.99 24.46
CA ALA A 333 3.22 9.62 24.10
C ALA A 333 4.54 9.22 24.77
N CYS A 334 4.63 7.95 25.16
CA CYS A 334 5.88 7.37 25.64
C CYS A 334 6.91 7.32 24.48
N PRO A 335 8.08 7.97 24.60
CA PRO A 335 9.07 8.02 23.51
C PRO A 335 9.55 6.65 23.05
N TYR A 336 9.51 5.63 23.92
CA TYR A 336 9.89 4.26 23.59
C TYR A 336 8.81 3.56 22.74
N GLN A 337 7.53 3.75 23.07
CA GLN A 337 6.42 3.19 22.29
C GLN A 337 6.34 3.80 20.89
N THR A 338 6.57 5.12 20.77
CA THR A 338 6.62 5.79 19.45
C THR A 338 7.73 5.21 18.56
N ARG A 339 8.94 5.05 19.10
CA ARG A 339 10.08 4.46 18.36
C ARG A 339 9.81 3.01 17.98
N ALA A 340 9.28 2.22 18.91
CA ALA A 340 8.86 0.84 18.68
C ALA A 340 7.88 0.71 17.52
N PHE A 341 6.82 1.51 17.56
CA PHE A 341 5.76 1.54 16.55
C PHE A 341 6.31 1.93 15.18
N LEU A 342 7.13 2.99 15.12
CA LEU A 342 7.76 3.41 13.88
C LEU A 342 8.75 2.35 13.35
N ALA A 343 9.56 1.74 14.22
CA ALA A 343 10.50 0.65 13.87
C ALA A 343 9.79 -0.55 13.24
N LEU A 344 8.69 -0.99 13.86
CA LEU A 344 7.87 -2.12 13.41
C LEU A 344 7.25 -1.84 12.06
N GLY A 345 6.56 -0.70 11.93
CA GLY A 345 5.90 -0.32 10.69
C GLY A 345 6.89 -0.13 9.54
N LEU A 346 8.00 0.58 9.78
CA LEU A 346 9.03 0.80 8.75
C LEU A 346 9.71 -0.51 8.35
N ARG A 347 9.96 -1.42 9.29
CA ARG A 347 10.49 -2.75 8.94
C ARG A 347 9.55 -3.49 8.00
N ALA A 348 8.27 -3.54 8.33
CA ALA A 348 7.27 -4.20 7.51
C ALA A 348 7.16 -3.56 6.12
N ALA A 349 7.22 -2.23 6.04
CA ALA A 349 7.22 -1.49 4.78
C ALA A 349 8.48 -1.75 3.93
N VAL A 350 9.66 -1.79 4.55
CA VAL A 350 10.93 -2.12 3.88
C VAL A 350 10.92 -3.56 3.35
N GLU A 351 10.44 -4.50 4.16
CA GLU A 351 10.33 -5.90 3.76
C GLU A 351 9.35 -6.11 2.61
N ALA A 352 8.24 -5.35 2.59
CA ALA A 352 7.25 -5.38 1.51
C ALA A 352 7.63 -4.50 0.30
N ASP A 353 8.74 -3.76 0.37
CA ASP A 353 9.12 -2.71 -0.60
C ASP A 353 7.97 -1.72 -0.88
N ASN A 354 7.30 -1.27 0.18
CA ASN A 354 6.13 -0.41 0.13
C ASN A 354 6.49 1.03 0.54
N PRO A 355 6.93 1.90 -0.41
CA PRO A 355 7.36 3.27 -0.10
C PRO A 355 6.23 4.13 0.45
N THR A 356 5.03 3.85 -0.03
CA THR A 356 3.79 4.53 0.29
C THR A 356 3.41 4.36 1.77
N SER A 357 3.48 3.13 2.27
CA SER A 357 3.30 2.84 3.70
C SER A 357 4.38 3.44 4.57
N ALA A 358 5.64 3.35 4.14
CA ALA A 358 6.77 3.94 4.86
C ALA A 358 6.61 5.46 5.00
N MET A 359 6.20 6.14 3.92
CA MET A 359 5.92 7.57 3.89
C MET A 359 4.80 7.95 4.87
N ALA A 360 3.67 7.25 4.82
CA ALA A 360 2.53 7.51 5.70
C ALA A 360 2.91 7.31 7.19
N LEU A 361 3.67 6.25 7.49
CA LEU A 361 4.18 6.00 8.85
C LEU A 361 5.08 7.13 9.36
N VAL A 362 6.03 7.58 8.55
CA VAL A 362 6.93 8.69 8.92
C VAL A 362 6.14 9.97 9.13
N ARG A 363 5.25 10.33 8.20
CA ARG A 363 4.41 11.53 8.32
C ARG A 363 3.53 11.54 9.56
N ARG A 364 3.02 10.38 9.99
CA ARG A 364 2.09 10.30 11.12
C ARG A 364 2.76 10.05 12.47
N VAL A 365 3.86 9.31 12.51
CA VAL A 365 4.47 8.87 13.77
C VAL A 365 5.72 9.67 14.12
N ALA A 366 6.54 10.08 13.15
CA ALA A 366 7.75 10.84 13.43
C ALA A 366 7.53 12.24 14.05
N PRO A 367 6.41 12.96 13.83
CA PRO A 367 6.08 14.18 14.60
C PRO A 367 6.10 13.97 16.11
N LEU A 368 5.74 12.77 16.57
CA LEU A 368 5.76 12.43 17.98
C LEU A 368 7.19 12.28 18.53
N LEU A 369 8.18 11.98 17.69
CA LEU A 369 9.60 11.96 18.09
C LEU A 369 10.14 13.36 18.36
N VAL A 370 9.64 14.37 17.63
CA VAL A 370 10.06 15.77 17.78
C VAL A 370 9.49 16.39 19.05
N THR A 371 8.26 16.02 19.42
CA THR A 371 7.55 16.56 20.58
C THR A 371 7.81 15.76 21.87
N ALA A 372 8.29 14.53 21.74
CA ALA A 372 8.68 13.68 22.85
C ALA A 372 9.92 14.24 23.57
N PRO A 373 9.97 14.18 24.91
CA PRO A 373 11.20 14.46 25.63
C PRO A 373 12.29 13.47 25.22
N VAL A 374 13.52 13.96 25.06
CA VAL A 374 14.69 13.14 24.72
C VAL A 374 14.87 12.07 25.81
N PRO A 375 14.84 10.77 25.47
CA PRO A 375 15.04 9.73 26.46
C PRO A 375 16.46 9.80 27.02
N ALA A 376 16.61 9.54 28.32
CA ALA A 376 17.93 9.45 28.93
C ALA A 376 18.73 8.31 28.25
N PRO A 377 20.03 8.52 27.94
CA PRO A 377 20.84 7.66 27.03
C PRO A 377 21.18 6.25 27.55
N SER A 378 20.47 5.70 28.54
CA SER A 378 20.94 4.53 29.31
C SER A 378 20.00 3.33 29.33
N ARG A 379 18.87 3.33 28.61
CA ARG A 379 17.97 2.17 28.58
C ARG A 379 17.80 1.63 27.15
N PRO A 380 18.28 0.41 26.86
CA PRO A 380 17.97 -0.23 25.58
C PRO A 380 16.46 -0.38 25.44
N LEU A 381 15.97 -0.28 24.20
CA LEU A 381 14.58 -0.49 23.81
C LEU A 381 14.19 -1.97 24.02
N SER A 382 13.94 -2.35 25.28
CA SER A 382 13.39 -3.66 25.60
C SER A 382 11.88 -3.54 25.59
N LEU A 383 11.28 -3.76 24.41
CA LEU A 383 9.86 -4.10 24.32
C LEU A 383 9.71 -5.55 24.77
N THR A 384 9.64 -5.75 26.08
CA THR A 384 9.03 -6.96 26.62
C THR A 384 7.53 -6.82 26.45
N LEU A 385 7.04 -7.19 25.27
CA LEU A 385 5.64 -7.58 25.11
C LEU A 385 5.39 -8.73 26.09
N ASP A 386 4.42 -8.53 26.98
CA ASP A 386 4.09 -9.48 28.02
C ASP A 386 3.62 -10.79 27.38
N ARG A 387 4.54 -11.77 27.32
CA ARG A 387 4.37 -13.10 26.72
C ARG A 387 3.16 -13.88 27.25
N THR A 388 2.51 -13.41 28.31
CA THR A 388 1.48 -14.17 29.03
C THR A 388 0.08 -14.06 28.39
N ARG A 389 -0.13 -13.11 27.46
CA ARG A 389 -1.36 -13.04 26.66
C ARG A 389 -0.98 -13.20 25.19
N SER A 390 -1.55 -14.22 24.55
CA SER A 390 -1.53 -14.48 23.10
C SER A 390 -0.19 -14.89 22.45
N ASN A 391 -0.28 -15.68 21.37
CA ASN A 391 0.84 -16.16 20.54
C ASN A 391 1.47 -15.03 19.70
N GLU A 392 1.87 -13.94 20.35
CA GLU A 392 2.10 -12.64 19.75
C GLU A 392 3.39 -12.57 18.91
N LEU A 393 3.32 -11.75 17.86
CA LEU A 393 4.41 -11.32 17.01
C LEU A 393 5.71 -11.25 17.79
N LEU A 394 6.69 -12.06 17.37
CA LEU A 394 8.03 -12.15 17.95
C LEU A 394 8.46 -10.75 18.40
N PRO A 395 8.79 -10.56 19.70
CA PRO A 395 9.31 -9.28 20.14
C PRO A 395 10.44 -8.94 19.18
N ILE A 396 10.36 -7.76 18.57
CA ILE A 396 11.57 -7.16 18.04
C ILE A 396 12.38 -6.85 19.29
N ALA A 397 13.12 -7.87 19.75
CA ALA A 397 14.31 -7.64 20.51
C ALA A 397 15.18 -6.83 19.56
N MET A 398 15.07 -5.52 19.68
CA MET A 398 16.20 -4.66 19.37
C MET A 398 17.25 -5.17 20.35
N ASP A 399 18.14 -6.06 19.88
CA ASP A 399 19.05 -6.88 20.68
C ASP A 399 20.05 -6.01 21.47
N GLY A 400 19.56 -5.24 22.43
CA GLY A 400 20.27 -4.13 23.06
C GLY A 400 20.59 -2.95 22.15
N GLU A 401 20.20 -2.98 20.87
CA GLU A 401 20.54 -1.93 19.91
C GLU A 401 19.71 -0.66 20.08
N ASP A 402 20.34 0.48 19.87
CA ASP A 402 19.65 1.77 19.83
C ASP A 402 18.76 1.90 18.57
N PHE A 403 17.81 2.84 18.64
CA PHE A 403 16.84 3.04 17.57
C PHE A 403 17.47 3.50 16.25
N ALA A 404 18.47 4.39 16.31
CA ALA A 404 19.16 4.89 15.14
C ALA A 404 19.87 3.75 14.37
N THR A 405 20.61 2.91 15.07
CA THR A 405 21.31 1.73 14.53
C THR A 405 20.33 0.79 13.85
N TYR A 406 19.15 0.57 14.44
CA TYR A 406 18.12 -0.23 13.83
C TYR A 406 17.57 0.38 12.53
N LEU A 407 17.32 1.69 12.50
CA LEU A 407 16.91 2.37 11.27
C LEU A 407 17.99 2.26 10.17
N HIS A 408 19.28 2.35 10.51
CA HIS A 408 20.36 2.08 9.55
C HIS A 408 20.34 0.64 9.01
N ARG A 409 20.08 -0.36 9.85
CA ARG A 409 19.90 -1.74 9.35
C ARG A 409 18.69 -1.89 8.43
N LEU A 410 17.64 -1.09 8.62
CA LEU A 410 16.52 -1.07 7.68
C LEU A 410 16.94 -0.54 6.33
N THR A 411 17.79 0.50 6.27
CA THR A 411 18.29 0.97 4.97
C THR A 411 19.00 -0.17 4.25
N GLU A 412 19.86 -0.95 4.92
CA GLU A 412 20.59 -2.11 4.34
C GLU A 412 19.67 -3.12 3.64
N ARG A 413 18.42 -3.22 4.09
CA ARG A 413 17.42 -4.17 3.57
C ARG A 413 16.57 -3.58 2.44
N SER A 414 16.52 -2.26 2.31
CA SER A 414 15.79 -1.54 1.26
C SER A 414 16.41 -1.78 -0.12
N GLN A 415 15.55 -2.01 -1.12
CA GLN A 415 15.98 -2.15 -2.52
C GLN A 415 15.58 -0.98 -3.40
N SER A 416 14.46 -0.32 -3.08
CA SER A 416 13.98 0.82 -3.85
C SER A 416 14.44 2.14 -3.23
N SER A 417 14.76 3.10 -4.08
CA SER A 417 14.98 4.49 -3.66
C SER A 417 13.73 5.09 -3.02
N GLY A 418 12.54 4.64 -3.42
CA GLY A 418 11.27 5.08 -2.86
C GLY A 418 11.14 4.81 -1.36
N VAL A 419 11.61 3.66 -0.87
CA VAL A 419 11.61 3.32 0.57
C VAL A 419 12.78 3.97 1.31
N LEU A 420 13.92 4.18 0.63
CA LEU A 420 15.09 4.81 1.26
C LEU A 420 14.78 6.22 1.78
N VAL A 421 14.01 7.02 1.04
CA VAL A 421 13.64 8.39 1.43
C VAL A 421 12.92 8.46 2.78
N PRO A 422 11.78 7.76 3.02
CA PRO A 422 11.11 7.80 4.31
C PRO A 422 11.96 7.23 5.45
N VAL A 423 12.70 6.13 5.23
CA VAL A 423 13.61 5.60 6.27
C VAL A 423 14.72 6.60 6.59
N GLY A 424 15.30 7.24 5.58
CA GLY A 424 16.33 8.27 5.75
C GLY A 424 15.79 9.51 6.48
N ALA A 425 14.56 9.92 6.22
CA ALA A 425 13.92 11.01 6.96
C ALA A 425 13.71 10.65 8.44
N ALA A 426 13.29 9.40 8.73
CA ALA A 426 13.20 8.93 10.11
C ALA A 426 14.56 8.93 10.82
N ILE A 427 15.63 8.51 10.15
CA ILE A 427 17.01 8.59 10.65
C ILE A 427 17.36 10.05 10.97
N VAL A 428 17.21 10.95 10.01
CA VAL A 428 17.60 12.36 10.16
C VAL A 428 16.84 13.03 11.30
N ILE A 429 15.54 12.76 11.44
CA ILE A 429 14.73 13.28 12.56
C ILE A 429 15.25 12.73 13.88
N GLU A 430 15.48 11.42 14.01
CA GLU A 430 15.99 10.83 15.27
C GLU A 430 17.39 11.34 15.61
N GLU A 431 18.30 11.40 14.64
CA GLU A 431 19.68 11.85 14.83
C GLU A 431 19.74 13.31 15.29
N PHE A 432 18.85 14.16 14.76
CA PHE A 432 18.76 15.56 15.16
C PHE A 432 18.15 15.71 16.56
N THR A 433 17.04 15.01 16.84
CA THR A 433 16.36 15.13 18.14
C THR A 433 17.15 14.49 19.28
N SER A 434 18.01 13.51 18.98
CA SER A 434 18.93 12.89 19.95
C SER A 434 20.26 13.63 20.13
N GLY A 435 20.58 14.59 19.25
CA GLY A 435 21.86 15.32 19.27
C GLY A 435 23.07 14.49 18.81
N HIS A 436 22.83 13.32 18.20
CA HIS A 436 23.88 12.45 17.65
C HIS A 436 24.47 12.98 16.33
N MET A 437 23.82 13.98 15.71
CA MET A 437 24.34 14.67 14.53
C MET A 437 25.53 15.59 14.87
N MET A 438 25.54 16.19 16.06
CA MET A 438 26.51 17.19 16.51
C MET A 438 27.98 16.79 16.35
N PRO A 439 28.44 15.62 16.82
CA PRO A 439 29.84 15.23 16.67
C PRO A 439 30.26 15.11 15.20
N ARG A 440 29.31 14.76 14.32
CA ARG A 440 29.55 14.59 12.87
C ARG A 440 29.58 15.94 12.16
N ILE A 441 28.77 16.91 12.59
CA ILE A 441 28.88 18.31 12.13
C ILE A 441 30.26 18.88 12.47
N LEU A 442 30.70 18.72 13.72
CA LEU A 442 32.02 19.20 14.15
C LEU A 442 33.16 18.58 13.34
N ALA A 443 33.12 17.26 13.12
CA ALA A 443 34.11 16.57 12.30
C ALA A 443 34.09 17.05 10.83
N ALA A 444 32.92 17.28 10.26
CA ALA A 444 32.78 17.82 8.91
C ALA A 444 33.31 19.26 8.80
N CYS A 445 33.04 20.10 9.80
CA CYS A 445 33.59 21.45 9.90
C CYS A 445 35.12 21.43 9.93
N GLN A 446 35.73 20.61 10.79
CA GLN A 446 37.18 20.45 10.87
C GLN A 446 37.79 19.98 9.55
N LYS A 447 37.19 18.97 8.91
CA LYS A 447 37.63 18.45 7.60
C LYS A 447 37.55 19.52 6.51
N LEU A 448 36.51 20.34 6.53
CA LEU A 448 36.32 21.42 5.56
C LEU A 448 37.26 22.59 5.79
N GLU A 449 37.51 22.94 7.05
CA GLU A 449 38.50 23.96 7.44
C GLU A 449 39.90 23.56 6.98
N ALA A 450 40.32 22.33 7.26
CA ALA A 450 41.61 21.79 6.78
C ALA A 450 41.72 21.86 5.26
N TRP A 451 40.68 21.43 4.53
CA TRP A 451 40.66 21.54 3.07
C TRP A 451 40.79 23.00 2.61
N LEU A 452 40.10 23.94 3.27
CA LEU A 452 40.14 25.36 2.93
C LEU A 452 41.53 25.97 3.20
N GLN A 453 42.23 25.55 4.24
CA GLN A 453 43.60 25.97 4.52
C GLN A 453 44.56 25.50 3.41
N ASP A 454 44.46 24.24 3.00
CA ASP A 454 45.28 23.65 1.93
C ASP A 454 44.92 24.17 0.52
N SER A 455 43.68 24.62 0.35
CA SER A 455 43.16 25.11 -0.93
C SER A 455 43.91 26.33 -1.49
N LYS A 456 44.78 26.97 -0.69
CA LYS A 456 45.71 28.00 -1.18
C LYS A 456 46.66 27.46 -2.26
N SER A 457 46.98 26.15 -2.23
CA SER A 457 47.82 25.49 -3.24
C SER A 457 47.03 25.06 -4.47
N VAL A 458 47.43 25.54 -5.66
CA VAL A 458 46.82 25.13 -6.95
C VAL A 458 46.98 23.63 -7.18
N ILE A 459 48.15 23.07 -6.84
CA ILE A 459 48.44 21.64 -7.01
C ILE A 459 47.47 20.81 -6.15
N PHE A 460 47.22 21.23 -4.91
CA PHE A 460 46.25 20.57 -4.04
C PHE A 460 44.83 20.61 -4.62
N ARG A 461 44.40 21.77 -5.17
CA ARG A 461 43.08 21.89 -5.82
C ARG A 461 42.94 20.95 -7.02
N LEU A 462 43.98 20.82 -7.85
CA LEU A 462 43.99 19.91 -9.00
C LEU A 462 43.98 18.43 -8.56
N ARG A 463 44.72 18.07 -7.51
CA ARG A 463 44.67 16.73 -6.92
C ARG A 463 43.29 16.40 -6.36
N SER A 464 42.67 17.35 -5.65
CA SER A 464 41.30 17.21 -5.13
C SER A 464 40.29 17.00 -6.26
N TRP A 465 40.40 17.75 -7.36
CA TRP A 465 39.57 17.54 -8.55
C TRP A 465 39.78 16.17 -9.18
N SER A 466 41.05 15.74 -9.33
CA SER A 466 41.38 14.43 -9.89
C SER A 466 40.82 13.28 -9.05
N ALA A 467 40.87 13.38 -7.72
CA ALA A 467 40.30 12.39 -6.81
C ALA A 467 38.77 12.29 -6.99
N LEU A 468 38.07 13.41 -7.11
CA LEU A 468 36.63 13.44 -7.37
C LEU A 468 36.27 12.89 -8.75
N LYS A 469 37.09 13.16 -9.77
CA LYS A 469 36.86 12.63 -11.13
C LYS A 469 37.01 11.11 -11.20
N GLY A 470 37.94 10.53 -10.42
CA GLY A 470 38.22 9.09 -10.42
C GLY A 470 37.06 8.22 -9.93
N ASN A 471 36.14 8.79 -9.14
CA ASN A 471 35.05 8.06 -8.49
C ASN A 471 33.69 8.20 -9.19
N HIS A 472 33.60 8.93 -10.31
CA HIS A 472 32.31 9.29 -10.92
C HIS A 472 32.20 8.93 -12.40
N VAL A 473 30.95 8.71 -12.83
CA VAL A 473 30.57 8.46 -14.23
C VAL A 473 31.07 9.62 -15.11
N PRO A 474 31.65 9.37 -16.30
CA PRO A 474 32.35 10.38 -17.11
C PRO A 474 31.55 11.64 -17.48
N SER A 475 30.21 11.60 -17.41
CA SER A 475 29.31 12.67 -17.88
C SER A 475 28.86 13.66 -16.81
N ALA A 476 29.09 13.40 -15.51
CA ALA A 476 28.56 14.21 -14.41
C ALA A 476 29.63 14.77 -13.45
N GLY A 477 30.90 14.64 -13.81
CA GLY A 477 32.02 15.06 -12.96
C GLY A 477 32.14 16.59 -12.82
N PRO A 478 32.75 17.09 -11.73
CA PRO A 478 32.92 18.52 -11.53
C PRO A 478 33.82 19.15 -12.59
N ASP A 479 33.42 20.33 -13.10
CA ASP A 479 34.22 21.10 -14.07
C ASP A 479 35.56 21.53 -13.45
N ILE A 480 36.67 21.18 -14.10
CA ILE A 480 38.02 21.60 -13.69
C ILE A 480 38.13 23.11 -13.53
N LYS A 481 37.39 23.88 -14.35
CA LYS A 481 37.37 25.35 -14.26
C LYS A 481 36.94 25.80 -12.87
N SER A 482 36.04 25.10 -12.20
CA SER A 482 35.59 25.45 -10.85
C SER A 482 36.69 25.36 -9.78
N PHE A 483 37.66 24.45 -9.96
CA PHE A 483 38.80 24.28 -9.06
C PHE A 483 39.94 25.28 -9.35
N VAL A 484 40.00 25.79 -10.58
CA VAL A 484 40.96 26.83 -10.99
C VAL A 484 40.42 28.23 -10.66
N SER A 485 39.11 28.48 -10.82
CA SER A 485 38.48 29.81 -10.77
C SER A 485 38.07 30.30 -9.37
N HIS A 486 38.65 29.75 -8.29
CA HIS A 486 38.23 29.98 -6.89
C HIS A 486 36.77 29.63 -6.55
N LYS A 487 35.91 29.29 -7.53
CA LYS A 487 34.50 28.93 -7.33
C LYS A 487 34.34 27.78 -6.33
N ALA A 488 35.16 26.73 -6.44
CA ALA A 488 35.15 25.60 -5.50
C ALA A 488 35.51 26.01 -4.06
N ILE A 489 36.36 27.04 -3.88
CA ILE A 489 36.69 27.59 -2.57
C ILE A 489 35.50 28.38 -2.04
N SER A 490 34.91 29.25 -2.85
CA SER A 490 33.73 30.05 -2.47
C SER A 490 32.56 29.16 -2.04
N ASN A 491 32.24 28.14 -2.84
CA ASN A 491 31.16 27.19 -2.54
C ASN A 491 31.42 26.42 -1.24
N ARG A 492 32.68 26.01 -0.99
CA ARG A 492 33.06 25.31 0.25
C ARG A 492 33.07 26.24 1.46
N LYS A 493 33.46 27.51 1.32
CA LYS A 493 33.33 28.51 2.39
C LYS A 493 31.87 28.77 2.76
N GLN A 494 30.99 28.91 1.77
CA GLN A 494 29.57 29.10 2.01
C GLN A 494 28.95 27.87 2.69
N PHE A 495 29.32 26.67 2.23
CA PHE A 495 28.92 25.41 2.86
C PHE A 495 29.42 25.31 4.31
N TYR A 496 30.67 25.67 4.58
CA TYR A 496 31.24 25.73 5.94
C TYR A 496 30.45 26.65 6.87
N GLN A 497 30.18 27.88 6.44
CA GLN A 497 29.37 28.82 7.24
C GLN A 497 27.97 28.28 7.51
N SER A 498 27.37 27.63 6.52
CA SER A 498 26.06 27.01 6.67
C SER A 498 26.06 25.82 7.64
N LEU A 499 27.18 25.07 7.75
CA LEU A 499 27.34 24.02 8.76
C LEU A 499 27.53 24.61 10.17
N LEU A 500 28.21 25.75 10.30
CA LEU A 500 28.32 26.45 11.60
C LEU A 500 26.96 26.97 12.08
N GLU A 501 26.13 27.48 11.17
CA GLU A 501 24.74 27.84 11.50
C GLU A 501 23.92 26.61 11.90
N LEU A 502 24.04 25.49 11.15
CA LEU A 502 23.37 24.24 11.51
C LEU A 502 23.79 23.74 12.90
N GLN A 503 25.07 23.83 13.22
CA GLN A 503 25.61 23.53 14.55
C GLN A 503 24.94 24.37 15.64
N GLN A 504 24.79 25.68 15.43
CA GLN A 504 24.14 26.56 16.41
C GLN A 504 22.68 26.16 16.67
N TYR A 505 21.93 25.79 15.63
CA TYR A 505 20.55 25.33 15.78
C TYR A 505 20.44 24.00 16.53
N GLU A 506 21.35 23.06 16.29
CA GLU A 506 21.36 21.80 17.04
C GLU A 506 21.77 22.02 18.50
N GLU A 507 22.76 22.88 18.79
CA GLU A 507 23.11 23.27 20.17
C GLU A 507 21.93 23.90 20.92
N SER A 508 21.16 24.77 20.26
CA SER A 508 19.97 25.39 20.83
C SER A 508 18.73 24.48 20.81
N HIS A 509 18.83 23.26 20.28
CA HIS A 509 17.73 22.33 20.06
C HIS A 509 16.56 22.93 19.26
N ASP A 510 16.87 23.83 18.31
CA ASP A 510 15.89 24.45 17.41
C ASP A 510 15.71 23.57 16.17
N VAL A 511 14.88 22.53 16.33
CA VAL A 511 14.67 21.50 15.30
C VAL A 511 14.12 22.09 14.00
N LEU A 512 13.23 23.08 14.07
CA LEU A 512 12.62 23.67 12.87
C LEU A 512 13.63 24.44 12.02
N HIS A 513 14.38 25.36 12.65
CA HIS A 513 15.37 26.14 11.94
C HIS A 513 16.55 25.27 11.49
N GLY A 514 16.94 24.28 12.30
CA GLY A 514 17.92 23.27 11.92
C GLY A 514 17.53 22.50 10.65
N MET A 515 16.30 21.98 10.59
CA MET A 515 15.81 21.24 9.41
C MET A 515 15.63 22.15 8.19
N THR A 516 15.19 23.39 8.39
CA THR A 516 15.09 24.39 7.32
C THR A 516 16.47 24.67 6.71
N LYS A 517 17.49 24.83 7.58
CA LYS A 517 18.87 25.05 7.16
C LYS A 517 19.45 23.83 6.44
N LEU A 518 19.16 22.63 6.91
CA LEU A 518 19.55 21.38 6.27
C LEU A 518 18.93 21.24 4.87
N TYR A 519 17.64 21.52 4.71
CA TYR A 519 16.98 21.51 3.41
C TYR A 519 17.61 22.53 2.43
N ALA A 520 17.90 23.74 2.90
CA ALA A 520 18.57 24.76 2.09
C ALA A 520 19.99 24.33 1.67
N LEU A 521 20.73 23.68 2.57
CA LEU A 521 22.06 23.11 2.31
C LEU A 521 22.00 22.09 1.17
N VAL A 522 21.09 21.12 1.26
CA VAL A 522 20.92 20.07 0.25
C VAL A 522 20.43 20.65 -1.09
N SER A 523 19.46 21.56 -1.07
CA SER A 523 18.93 22.21 -2.28
C SER A 523 19.96 23.04 -3.04
N SER A 524 21.02 23.50 -2.37
CA SER A 524 22.14 24.21 -3.02
C SER A 524 23.12 23.28 -3.77
N LEU A 525 22.98 21.96 -3.62
CA LEU A 525 23.82 20.98 -4.28
C LEU A 525 23.28 20.65 -5.67
N HIS A 526 24.18 20.62 -6.65
CA HIS A 526 23.81 20.40 -8.05
C HIS A 526 24.36 19.07 -8.60
N HIS A 527 25.45 18.55 -8.01
CA HIS A 527 26.15 17.36 -8.47
C HIS A 527 26.73 16.58 -7.28
N PRO A 528 26.96 15.26 -7.43
CA PRO A 528 27.78 14.49 -6.49
C PRO A 528 29.12 15.19 -6.26
N CYS A 529 29.43 15.48 -5.00
CA CYS A 529 30.65 16.18 -4.63
C CYS A 529 30.99 15.90 -3.18
N MET A 530 32.19 16.29 -2.75
CA MET A 530 32.62 16.25 -1.35
C MET A 530 31.57 16.83 -0.37
N ARG A 531 30.79 17.84 -0.77
CA ARG A 531 29.73 18.40 0.11
C ARG A 531 28.60 17.41 0.33
N LEU A 532 28.22 16.65 -0.69
CA LEU A 532 27.24 15.57 -0.56
C LEU A 532 27.77 14.47 0.35
N GLU A 533 29.02 14.04 0.16
CA GLU A 533 29.67 13.03 1.02
C GLU A 533 29.69 13.48 2.50
N LEU A 534 30.02 14.76 2.75
CA LEU A 534 29.97 15.32 4.09
C LEU A 534 28.54 15.35 4.66
N LEU A 535 27.54 15.72 3.85
CA LEU A 535 26.15 15.69 4.29
C LEU A 535 25.67 14.27 4.58
N GLN A 536 25.98 13.30 3.74
CA GLN A 536 25.69 11.88 3.99
C GLN A 536 26.30 11.44 5.33
N GLN A 537 27.57 11.77 5.58
CA GLN A 537 28.24 11.49 6.84
C GLN A 537 27.56 12.15 8.04
N ILE A 538 27.23 13.45 7.94
CA ILE A 538 26.53 14.20 8.98
C ILE A 538 25.17 13.55 9.29
N LEU A 539 24.42 13.19 8.26
CA LEU A 539 23.07 12.64 8.38
C LEU A 539 23.03 11.14 8.71
N GLY A 540 24.18 10.46 8.74
CA GLY A 540 24.26 9.00 8.90
C GLY A 540 23.79 8.21 7.69
N LEU A 541 23.68 8.84 6.53
CA LEU A 541 23.25 8.19 5.32
C LEU A 541 24.46 7.56 4.61
N ASP A 542 24.28 6.36 4.07
CA ASP A 542 25.34 5.70 3.28
C ASP A 542 25.31 6.14 1.80
N ASP A 543 26.18 5.53 0.99
CA ASP A 543 26.39 5.87 -0.42
C ASP A 543 25.21 5.54 -1.33
N ARG A 544 24.21 4.79 -0.86
CA ARG A 544 22.99 4.49 -1.62
C ARG A 544 22.06 5.69 -1.69
N TYR A 545 22.21 6.64 -0.77
CA TYR A 545 21.49 7.90 -0.79
C TYR A 545 22.16 8.86 -1.78
N ASN A 546 21.82 8.74 -3.06
CA ASN A 546 22.27 9.71 -4.06
C ASN A 546 21.72 11.14 -3.76
N LEU A 547 22.12 12.14 -4.55
CA LEU A 547 21.71 13.54 -4.32
C LEU A 547 20.18 13.71 -4.28
N GLU A 548 19.45 13.02 -5.15
CA GLU A 548 17.99 13.07 -5.20
C GLU A 548 17.36 12.45 -3.93
N ALA A 549 17.87 11.31 -3.48
CA ALA A 549 17.42 10.67 -2.25
C ALA A 549 17.72 11.55 -1.02
N VAL A 550 18.90 12.18 -0.93
CA VAL A 550 19.24 13.11 0.16
C VAL A 550 18.33 14.35 0.13
N ALA A 551 18.00 14.87 -1.05
CA ALA A 551 17.04 15.96 -1.20
C ALA A 551 15.63 15.55 -0.75
N GLY A 552 15.16 14.37 -1.14
CA GLY A 552 13.90 13.81 -0.69
C GLY A 552 13.86 13.61 0.83
N VAL A 553 14.94 13.09 1.43
CA VAL A 553 15.09 12.91 2.88
C VAL A 553 14.96 14.25 3.61
N ALA A 554 15.73 15.26 3.18
CA ALA A 554 15.71 16.58 3.82
C ALA A 554 14.35 17.28 3.66
N SER A 555 13.74 17.18 2.48
CA SER A 555 12.41 17.73 2.20
C SER A 555 11.34 17.10 3.10
N LEU A 556 11.31 15.77 3.16
CA LEU A 556 10.33 15.05 3.99
C LEU A 556 10.54 15.32 5.48
N ALA A 557 11.79 15.33 5.96
CA ALA A 557 12.07 15.64 7.36
C ALA A 557 11.61 17.05 7.74
N LEU A 558 11.83 18.04 6.88
CA LEU A 558 11.34 19.40 7.08
C LEU A 558 9.80 19.47 7.10
N GLU A 559 9.13 18.79 6.17
CA GLU A 559 7.65 18.73 6.13
C GLU A 559 7.10 18.17 7.45
N VAL A 560 7.64 17.05 7.91
CA VAL A 560 7.22 16.36 9.14
C VAL A 560 7.42 17.23 10.37
N VAL A 561 8.59 17.88 10.50
CA VAL A 561 8.91 18.75 11.64
C VAL A 561 8.07 20.01 11.62
N SER A 562 7.85 20.60 10.43
CA SER A 562 6.98 21.76 10.27
C SER A 562 5.55 21.41 10.70
N ASP A 563 5.01 20.30 10.21
CA ASP A 563 3.67 19.85 10.57
C ASP A 563 3.54 19.58 12.07
N ALA A 564 4.55 18.95 12.69
CA ALA A 564 4.56 18.67 14.13
C ALA A 564 4.42 19.94 14.99
N LEU A 565 5.01 21.05 14.55
CA LEU A 565 5.05 22.31 15.29
C LEU A 565 3.87 23.23 14.98
N HIS A 566 3.33 23.19 13.75
CA HIS A 566 2.16 23.99 13.38
C HIS A 566 0.85 23.35 13.85
N PHE A 567 0.75 22.03 13.81
CA PHE A 567 -0.44 21.29 14.21
C PHE A 567 -0.29 20.70 15.61
N GLY A 568 0.00 21.53 16.61
CA GLY A 568 -0.04 21.15 18.03
C GLY A 568 -1.40 20.60 18.54
N GLY A 569 -2.36 20.33 17.63
CA GLY A 569 -3.56 19.54 17.83
C GLY A 569 -3.81 18.61 16.62
N PRO A 570 -4.62 17.54 16.79
CA PRO A 570 -4.83 16.53 15.75
C PRO A 570 -5.26 17.17 14.42
N ALA A 571 -4.57 16.82 13.34
CA ALA A 571 -4.81 17.36 12.01
C ALA A 571 -6.29 17.17 11.59
N PRO A 572 -6.94 18.17 10.97
CA PRO A 572 -8.31 18.02 10.50
C PRO A 572 -8.38 16.94 9.42
N ALA A 573 -9.25 15.95 9.62
CA ALA A 573 -9.53 14.91 8.62
C ALA A 573 -10.13 15.56 7.37
N ASN A 574 -9.39 15.51 6.26
CA ASN A 574 -9.76 16.20 5.03
C ASN A 574 -10.56 15.24 4.13
N THR A 575 -11.88 15.17 4.33
CA THR A 575 -12.79 14.27 3.58
C THR A 575 -13.25 14.94 2.27
N GLN A 576 -12.35 15.14 1.30
CA GLN A 576 -12.80 15.57 -0.04
C GLN A 576 -13.24 14.36 -0.87
N VAL A 577 -14.52 14.36 -1.24
CA VAL A 577 -15.13 13.41 -2.19
C VAL A 577 -14.58 13.66 -3.59
N LEU A 578 -14.22 12.58 -4.28
CA LEU A 578 -13.62 12.56 -5.61
C LEU A 578 -14.39 13.43 -6.61
N SER A 579 -13.71 14.36 -7.27
CA SER A 579 -14.19 14.94 -8.52
C SER A 579 -13.77 14.05 -9.70
N PRO A 580 -14.66 13.72 -10.65
CA PRO A 580 -14.30 12.93 -11.82
C PRO A 580 -13.29 13.71 -12.68
N SER A 581 -12.01 13.29 -12.64
CA SER A 581 -10.96 13.90 -13.47
C SER A 581 -10.92 13.26 -14.87
N ASN A 582 -10.91 14.08 -15.92
CA ASN A 582 -10.82 13.67 -17.34
C ASN A 582 -9.39 13.25 -17.73
N SER A 583 -8.77 12.30 -17.02
CA SER A 583 -7.37 11.93 -17.20
C SER A 583 -7.20 10.60 -17.94
N ARG A 584 -6.59 10.64 -19.13
CA ARG A 584 -6.14 9.47 -19.93
C ARG A 584 -4.87 8.82 -19.36
N MET A 585 -4.79 8.58 -18.06
CA MET A 585 -3.67 7.86 -17.45
C MET A 585 -3.93 6.35 -17.44
N ALA A 586 -2.85 5.56 -17.45
CA ALA A 586 -2.94 4.10 -17.42
C ALA A 586 -3.70 3.62 -16.16
N PRO A 587 -4.50 2.53 -16.24
CA PRO A 587 -5.36 2.05 -15.14
C PRO A 587 -4.61 1.82 -13.81
N ASP A 588 -3.37 1.33 -13.86
CA ASP A 588 -2.55 1.06 -12.68
C ASP A 588 -2.24 2.34 -11.89
N PHE A 589 -1.98 3.45 -12.59
CA PHE A 589 -1.69 4.75 -11.95
C PHE A 589 -2.90 5.32 -11.22
N GLN A 590 -4.11 5.06 -11.71
CA GLN A 590 -5.33 5.55 -11.06
C GLN A 590 -5.65 4.76 -9.79
N LEU A 591 -5.35 3.46 -9.78
CA LEU A 591 -5.49 2.62 -8.59
C LEU A 591 -4.46 3.01 -7.54
N GLU A 592 -3.23 3.27 -8.00
CA GLU A 592 -2.18 3.82 -7.16
C GLU A 592 -2.56 5.19 -6.61
N ALA A 593 -3.13 6.10 -7.41
CA ALA A 593 -3.59 7.41 -6.95
C ALA A 593 -4.78 7.31 -5.96
N ALA A 594 -5.72 6.38 -6.18
CA ALA A 594 -6.80 6.13 -5.23
C ALA A 594 -6.28 5.53 -3.92
N ALA A 595 -5.32 4.59 -4.00
CA ALA A 595 -4.64 4.05 -2.83
C ALA A 595 -3.85 5.13 -2.08
N ARG A 596 -3.08 5.96 -2.80
CA ARG A 596 -2.33 7.12 -2.26
C ARG A 596 -3.24 8.08 -1.51
N ARG A 597 -4.44 8.36 -2.05
CA ARG A 597 -5.50 9.09 -1.34
C ARG A 597 -5.94 8.42 -0.06
N MET A 598 -6.26 7.14 -0.12
CA MET A 598 -6.65 6.38 1.07
C MET A 598 -5.58 6.43 2.16
N GLN A 599 -4.31 6.60 1.78
CA GLN A 599 -3.17 6.69 2.69
C GLN A 599 -2.81 8.13 3.10
N GLY A 600 -3.58 9.14 2.68
CA GLY A 600 -3.32 10.55 3.00
C GLY A 600 -2.12 11.16 2.28
N LEU A 601 -1.69 10.55 1.17
CA LEU A 601 -0.52 11.00 0.40
C LEU A 601 -0.87 12.02 -0.70
N ASP A 602 -2.15 12.34 -0.88
CA ASP A 602 -2.66 13.21 -1.95
C ASP A 602 -2.61 14.71 -1.62
N ARG A 603 -1.72 15.10 -0.70
CA ARG A 603 -1.37 16.51 -0.59
C ARG A 603 -0.69 16.89 -1.90
N GLU A 604 -1.44 17.55 -2.78
CA GLU A 604 -0.90 18.23 -3.96
C GLU A 604 0.41 18.90 -3.54
N ASP A 605 1.46 18.72 -4.35
CA ASP A 605 2.72 19.45 -4.25
C ASP A 605 2.42 20.96 -4.33
N LYS A 606 1.90 21.54 -3.26
CA LYS A 606 1.90 22.98 -3.08
C LYS A 606 3.37 23.33 -3.00
N PRO A 607 3.89 24.19 -3.91
CA PRO A 607 5.26 24.65 -3.79
C PRO A 607 5.40 25.32 -2.42
N LEU A 608 6.05 24.61 -1.50
CA LEU A 608 6.23 24.98 -0.09
C LEU A 608 7.13 26.21 0.09
N VAL A 609 7.58 26.81 -1.01
CA VAL A 609 8.73 27.75 -1.02
C VAL A 609 8.32 29.22 -1.20
N ASP A 610 7.10 29.53 -1.65
CA ASP A 610 6.75 30.94 -1.90
C ASP A 610 6.33 31.74 -0.65
N GLY A 611 6.08 31.08 0.48
CA GLY A 611 5.57 31.75 1.70
C GLY A 611 6.59 32.02 2.82
N LEU A 612 7.68 31.25 2.91
CA LEU A 612 8.58 31.23 4.09
C LEU A 612 9.89 32.01 3.91
N LEU A 613 10.22 32.44 2.68
CA LEU A 613 11.43 33.23 2.40
C LEU A 613 11.15 34.74 2.20
N GLY A 614 9.94 35.18 2.55
CA GLY A 614 9.51 36.58 2.50
C GLY A 614 9.36 37.22 3.89
N ALA A 615 10.45 37.29 4.67
CA ALA A 615 10.56 38.17 5.84
C ALA A 615 12.04 38.49 6.12
#